data_AF-A0A1I4ZQI1-F1
#
_entry.id   AF-A0A1I4ZQI1-F1
#
_cell.length_a   1.000
_cell.length_b   1.000
_cell.length_c   1.000
_cell.angle_alpha   90.00
_cell.angle_beta   90.00
_cell.angle_gamma   90.00
#
_symmetry.space_group_name_H-M   'P 1'
#
loop_
_entity.id
_entity.type
_entity.pdbx_description
1 polymer ?
#
loop_
_entity_poly.entity_id
_entity_poly.type
_entity_poly.pdbx_seq_one_letter_code
_entity_poly.pdbx_strand_id
1 'polypeptide(L)'
;MKKLLFSLFILGAIYSSAQEIDIKKGKILLDKKEIGLVDGKKRVYTFSDLQNKPLFSIKYNLESLPNGEVRKWYTITDLSTNESNEFITEELGSSLSLEKNTVKTFTEGEYKIFKTSGVDQEVIKQLVSTNKKDYTADFKAELEAIKKLEADALKITGENSINVDKKGNIISTKNNENKFIGTIKISKNGYANTYEIVENNGLIVGKWSDNTLVLDNGKKFSLKESTNPLANPTAPLSKENDFLNTMVGYALLEGYTLENQLYNKKLEQKNNAIQENQEAVENQINENKLNSSNLYDVPGYLIDEKGNKVVGKLSINFEGVKQGIKEGNVQELPENMGKSVFVKALNEKGKEKSTRYKSNTGANFCTDTGECYIGLKTIGNAFNAVGNIMSLSADFSYFYKILSENKGYLILEEPASNKLYLKIPQQEKALYLGNSNDDKLENNFNEYIKCNLNFADFDLKTVDGLKTLIEKHQTSCK
;
A
#
# COMPACT_ATOMS: atom_id res chain seq x y z
N MET A 1 6.03 -56.89 -37.55
CA MET A 1 5.23 -57.33 -36.37
C MET A 1 5.34 -56.42 -35.14
N LYS A 2 6.40 -55.61 -34.94
CA LYS A 2 6.50 -54.70 -33.77
C LYS A 2 5.67 -53.40 -33.85
N LYS A 3 5.20 -52.98 -35.03
CA LYS A 3 4.35 -51.77 -35.20
C LYS A 3 2.84 -52.01 -35.02
N LEU A 4 2.40 -53.27 -35.02
CA LEU A 4 0.99 -53.64 -34.82
C LEU A 4 0.64 -53.82 -33.34
N LEU A 5 1.59 -54.23 -32.49
CA LEU A 5 1.37 -54.35 -31.05
C LEU A 5 1.25 -52.97 -30.35
N PHE A 6 1.96 -51.95 -30.82
CA PHE A 6 1.93 -50.62 -30.21
C PHE A 6 0.61 -49.87 -30.50
N SER A 7 -0.05 -50.18 -31.62
CA SER A 7 -1.38 -49.66 -31.96
C SER A 7 -2.49 -50.28 -31.10
N LEU A 8 -2.33 -51.52 -30.62
CA LEU A 8 -3.32 -52.16 -29.74
C LEU A 8 -3.23 -51.66 -28.29
N PHE A 9 -2.07 -51.18 -27.85
CA PHE A 9 -1.88 -50.68 -26.48
C PHE A 9 -2.44 -49.26 -26.26
N ILE A 10 -2.56 -48.45 -27.31
CA ILE A 10 -3.14 -47.09 -27.24
C ILE A 10 -4.69 -47.11 -27.32
N LEU A 11 -5.27 -48.15 -27.93
CA LEU A 11 -6.73 -48.35 -27.98
C LEU A 11 -7.33 -48.92 -26.67
N GLY A 12 -6.51 -49.44 -25.76
CA GLY A 12 -6.95 -49.97 -24.47
C GLY A 12 -7.02 -48.96 -23.32
N ALA A 13 -6.55 -47.72 -23.52
CA ALA A 13 -6.39 -46.73 -22.44
C ALA A 13 -7.50 -45.66 -22.39
N ILE A 14 -8.55 -45.78 -23.21
CA ILE A 14 -9.70 -44.83 -23.21
C ILE A 14 -11.03 -45.61 -23.15
N TYR A 15 -11.14 -46.57 -22.23
CA TYR A 15 -12.45 -47.02 -21.74
C TYR A 15 -12.73 -46.38 -20.38
N SER A 16 -12.75 -45.05 -20.35
CA SER A 16 -13.62 -44.37 -19.39
C SER A 16 -15.05 -44.56 -19.91
N SER A 17 -15.65 -45.72 -19.61
CA SER A 17 -17.06 -45.97 -19.91
C SER A 17 -17.90 -44.99 -19.08
N ALA A 18 -18.20 -43.82 -19.63
CA ALA A 18 -19.27 -42.99 -19.12
C ALA A 18 -20.56 -43.81 -19.21
N GLN A 19 -21.30 -43.92 -18.10
CA GLN A 19 -22.55 -44.69 -18.07
C GLN A 19 -23.53 -44.10 -19.09
N GLU A 20 -24.09 -44.93 -19.96
CA GLU A 20 -25.06 -44.48 -20.95
C GLU A 20 -26.40 -44.21 -20.25
N ILE A 21 -26.72 -42.94 -20.04
CA ILE A 21 -27.98 -42.51 -19.41
C ILE A 21 -29.01 -42.19 -20.48
N ASP A 22 -30.18 -42.82 -20.39
CA ASP A 22 -31.31 -42.52 -21.27
C ASP A 22 -32.67 -42.49 -20.56
N ILE A 23 -33.62 -41.77 -21.14
CA ILE A 23 -35.00 -41.71 -20.66
C ILE A 23 -35.95 -42.05 -21.80
N LYS A 24 -36.66 -43.18 -21.69
CA LYS A 24 -37.62 -43.64 -22.70
C LYS A 24 -38.98 -43.84 -22.07
N LYS A 25 -39.99 -43.08 -22.53
CA LYS A 25 -41.38 -43.16 -22.05
C LYS A 25 -41.49 -43.09 -20.51
N GLY A 26 -40.75 -42.17 -19.89
CA GLY A 26 -40.71 -42.00 -18.43
C GLY A 26 -39.90 -43.06 -17.67
N LYS A 27 -39.24 -44.00 -18.36
CA LYS A 27 -38.32 -44.96 -17.72
C LYS A 27 -36.90 -44.46 -17.79
N ILE A 28 -36.17 -44.59 -16.69
CA ILE A 28 -34.74 -44.26 -16.59
C ILE A 28 -33.93 -45.52 -16.93
N LEU A 29 -33.02 -45.40 -17.89
CA LEU A 29 -32.11 -46.46 -18.30
C LEU A 29 -30.67 -46.05 -17.98
N LEU A 30 -29.95 -46.90 -17.25
CA LEU A 30 -28.49 -46.83 -17.09
C LEU A 30 -27.88 -48.02 -17.81
N ASP A 31 -26.99 -47.76 -18.79
CA ASP A 31 -26.39 -48.81 -19.63
C ASP A 31 -27.45 -49.76 -20.21
N LYS A 32 -28.56 -49.16 -20.67
CA LYS A 32 -29.75 -49.85 -21.24
C LYS A 32 -30.56 -50.70 -20.25
N LYS A 33 -30.23 -50.69 -18.96
CA LYS A 33 -31.01 -51.36 -17.91
C LYS A 33 -32.01 -50.39 -17.29
N GLU A 34 -33.28 -50.78 -17.21
CA GLU A 34 -34.31 -50.00 -16.51
C GLU A 34 -34.04 -50.01 -15.00
N ILE A 35 -33.95 -48.84 -14.38
CA ILE A 35 -33.62 -48.69 -12.95
C ILE A 35 -34.68 -47.95 -12.13
N GLY A 36 -35.61 -47.27 -12.79
CA GLY A 36 -36.65 -46.47 -12.14
C GLY A 36 -37.48 -45.70 -13.15
N LEU A 37 -38.43 -44.92 -12.63
CA LEU A 37 -39.34 -44.10 -13.43
C LEU A 37 -39.18 -42.62 -13.05
N VAL A 38 -39.41 -41.74 -14.01
CA VAL A 38 -39.44 -40.28 -13.84
C VAL A 38 -40.67 -39.68 -14.51
N ASP A 39 -41.38 -38.82 -13.79
CA ASP A 39 -42.42 -37.94 -14.33
C ASP A 39 -42.04 -36.48 -14.06
N GLY A 40 -41.80 -35.72 -15.13
CA GLY A 40 -41.38 -34.32 -15.07
C GLY A 40 -42.47 -33.34 -15.47
N LYS A 41 -42.81 -32.40 -14.58
CA LYS A 41 -43.68 -31.25 -14.89
C LYS A 41 -43.11 -29.97 -14.29
N LYS A 42 -43.03 -28.89 -15.08
CA LYS A 42 -42.61 -27.55 -14.63
C LYS A 42 -41.34 -27.55 -13.76
N ARG A 43 -40.29 -28.28 -14.19
CA ARG A 43 -39.00 -28.43 -13.48
C ARG A 43 -39.06 -29.17 -12.13
N VAL A 44 -40.17 -29.84 -11.85
CA VAL A 44 -40.31 -30.79 -10.74
C VAL A 44 -40.35 -32.19 -11.32
N TYR A 45 -39.42 -33.04 -10.89
CA TYR A 45 -39.25 -34.40 -11.37
C TYR A 45 -39.54 -35.36 -10.22
N THR A 46 -40.58 -36.17 -10.36
CA THR A 46 -40.91 -37.21 -9.38
C THR A 46 -40.31 -38.52 -9.83
N PHE A 47 -39.59 -39.17 -8.92
CA PHE A 47 -38.89 -40.42 -9.17
C PHE A 47 -39.55 -41.56 -8.41
N SER A 48 -39.85 -42.63 -9.14
CA SER A 48 -40.53 -43.82 -8.62
C SER A 48 -39.72 -45.09 -8.88
N ASP A 49 -39.99 -46.14 -8.11
CA ASP A 49 -39.50 -47.48 -8.45
C ASP A 49 -40.20 -48.04 -9.71
N LEU A 50 -39.75 -49.21 -10.17
CA LEU A 50 -40.32 -49.88 -11.34
C LEU A 50 -41.77 -50.36 -11.12
N GLN A 51 -42.26 -50.33 -9.87
CA GLN A 51 -43.63 -50.66 -9.49
C GLN A 51 -44.54 -49.42 -9.42
N ASN A 52 -44.06 -48.25 -9.86
CA ASN A 52 -44.73 -46.95 -9.78
C ASN A 52 -44.92 -46.40 -8.36
N LYS A 53 -44.20 -46.91 -7.35
CA LYS A 53 -44.22 -46.29 -6.01
C LYS A 53 -43.34 -45.04 -6.02
N PRO A 54 -43.89 -43.84 -5.73
CA PRO A 54 -43.09 -42.62 -5.61
C PRO A 54 -42.10 -42.72 -4.45
N LEU A 55 -40.85 -42.34 -4.70
CA LEU A 55 -39.77 -42.40 -3.71
C LEU A 55 -39.35 -41.00 -3.28
N PHE A 56 -39.05 -40.13 -4.24
CA PHE A 56 -38.58 -38.78 -3.97
C PHE A 56 -38.88 -37.86 -5.15
N SER A 57 -38.69 -36.57 -4.97
CA SER A 57 -38.75 -35.59 -6.07
C SER A 57 -37.54 -34.66 -6.06
N ILE A 58 -37.18 -34.17 -7.23
CA ILE A 58 -36.19 -33.10 -7.41
C ILE A 58 -36.84 -31.94 -8.14
N LYS A 59 -36.83 -30.76 -7.51
CA LYS A 59 -37.18 -29.49 -8.15
C LYS A 59 -35.91 -28.76 -8.57
N TYR A 60 -35.84 -28.34 -9.83
CA TYR A 60 -34.79 -27.44 -10.32
C TYR A 60 -35.24 -25.98 -10.18
N ASN A 61 -34.63 -25.27 -9.24
CA ASN A 61 -34.88 -23.84 -9.00
C ASN A 61 -33.91 -23.01 -9.84
N LEU A 62 -34.45 -21.98 -10.49
CA LEU A 62 -33.73 -21.06 -11.36
C LEU A 62 -34.37 -19.70 -11.21
N GLU A 63 -33.68 -18.80 -10.54
CA GLU A 63 -34.14 -17.44 -10.27
C GLU A 63 -33.07 -16.43 -10.70
N SER A 64 -33.48 -15.19 -11.00
CA SER A 64 -32.58 -14.14 -11.48
C SER A 64 -32.60 -12.92 -10.57
N LEU A 65 -31.42 -12.40 -10.27
CA LEU A 65 -31.24 -11.10 -9.61
C LEU A 65 -31.36 -9.95 -10.62
N PRO A 66 -31.61 -8.70 -10.17
CA PRO A 66 -31.71 -7.54 -11.05
C PRO A 66 -30.45 -7.27 -11.90
N ASN A 67 -29.26 -7.66 -11.42
CA ASN A 67 -28.01 -7.59 -12.17
C ASN A 67 -27.92 -8.60 -13.34
N GLY A 68 -28.95 -9.45 -13.54
CA GLY A 68 -28.96 -10.50 -14.56
C GLY A 68 -28.25 -11.79 -14.13
N GLU A 69 -27.66 -11.81 -12.93
CA GLU A 69 -27.08 -13.02 -12.36
C GLU A 69 -28.18 -14.05 -12.08
N VAL A 70 -27.90 -15.30 -12.45
CA VAL A 70 -28.85 -16.41 -12.35
C VAL A 70 -28.40 -17.35 -11.25
N ARG A 71 -29.27 -17.58 -10.26
CA ARG A 71 -29.06 -18.51 -9.16
C ARG A 71 -29.77 -19.82 -9.48
N LYS A 72 -29.07 -20.93 -9.24
CA LYS A 72 -29.51 -22.29 -9.55
C LYS A 72 -29.28 -23.18 -8.35
N TRP A 73 -30.30 -23.94 -7.97
CA TRP A 73 -30.20 -24.94 -6.91
C TRP A 73 -31.28 -26.00 -7.09
N TYR A 74 -31.10 -27.13 -6.43
CA TYR A 74 -32.04 -28.25 -6.45
C TYR A 74 -32.71 -28.38 -5.09
N THR A 75 -34.02 -28.57 -5.04
CA THR A 75 -34.73 -29.01 -3.83
C THR A 75 -35.03 -30.50 -3.97
N ILE A 76 -34.53 -31.32 -3.06
CA ILE A 76 -34.85 -32.75 -2.99
C ILE A 76 -35.87 -32.94 -1.88
N THR A 77 -36.94 -33.67 -2.16
CA THR A 77 -37.97 -34.04 -1.17
C THR A 77 -38.11 -35.55 -1.13
N ASP A 78 -37.90 -36.14 0.04
CA ASP A 78 -38.26 -37.54 0.31
C ASP A 78 -39.79 -37.63 0.42
N LEU A 79 -40.43 -38.40 -0.45
CA LEU A 79 -41.90 -38.48 -0.50
C LEU A 79 -42.48 -39.41 0.58
N SER A 80 -41.64 -40.19 1.28
CA SER A 80 -42.08 -41.04 2.39
C SER A 80 -42.22 -40.27 3.70
N THR A 81 -41.35 -39.28 3.93
CA THR A 81 -41.35 -38.44 5.14
C THR A 81 -41.86 -37.03 4.89
N ASN A 82 -41.92 -36.61 3.61
CA ASN A 82 -42.16 -35.24 3.17
C ASN A 82 -41.10 -34.23 3.67
N GLU A 83 -39.92 -34.71 4.08
CA GLU A 83 -38.79 -33.85 4.40
C GLU A 83 -38.06 -33.41 3.12
N SER A 84 -37.53 -32.18 3.14
CA SER A 84 -36.78 -31.63 2.02
C SER A 84 -35.50 -30.93 2.45
N ASN A 85 -34.55 -30.86 1.52
CA ASN A 85 -33.34 -30.06 1.65
C ASN A 85 -32.95 -29.47 0.27
N GLU A 86 -32.16 -28.41 0.28
CA GLU A 86 -31.72 -27.71 -0.92
C GLU A 86 -30.21 -27.81 -1.13
N PHE A 87 -29.79 -27.87 -2.41
CA PHE A 87 -28.42 -28.20 -2.80
C PHE A 87 -27.95 -27.39 -3.99
N ILE A 88 -26.67 -27.01 -3.97
CA ILE A 88 -25.94 -26.56 -5.14
C ILE A 88 -25.01 -27.70 -5.56
N THR A 89 -25.03 -28.05 -6.84
CA THR A 89 -24.12 -29.04 -7.44
C THR A 89 -23.83 -28.64 -8.87
N GLU A 90 -22.68 -29.08 -9.38
CA GLU A 90 -22.35 -28.95 -10.80
C GLU A 90 -23.39 -29.67 -11.66
N GLU A 91 -23.97 -28.96 -12.62
CA GLU A 91 -24.94 -29.51 -13.55
C GLU A 91 -24.22 -30.36 -14.60
N LEU A 92 -24.57 -31.65 -14.70
CA LEU A 92 -23.97 -32.54 -15.69
C LEU A 92 -24.96 -32.83 -16.82
N GLY A 93 -24.54 -32.51 -18.05
CA GLY A 93 -25.29 -32.84 -19.26
C GLY A 93 -25.41 -31.67 -20.23
N SER A 94 -25.36 -31.99 -21.52
CA SER A 94 -25.52 -31.04 -22.63
C SER A 94 -26.83 -31.25 -23.40
N SER A 95 -27.75 -32.07 -22.87
CA SER A 95 -28.99 -32.36 -23.56
C SER A 95 -29.97 -31.20 -23.43
N LEU A 96 -30.86 -31.01 -24.41
CA LEU A 96 -31.95 -30.04 -24.35
C LEU A 96 -33.01 -30.41 -23.29
N SER A 97 -32.96 -31.61 -22.72
CA SER A 97 -33.88 -32.07 -21.68
C SER A 97 -33.31 -31.81 -20.30
N LEU A 98 -33.90 -30.84 -19.59
CA LEU A 98 -33.58 -30.58 -18.17
C LEU A 98 -33.84 -31.80 -17.28
N GLU A 99 -34.81 -32.65 -17.63
CA GLU A 99 -35.09 -33.91 -16.93
C GLU A 99 -33.90 -34.87 -17.06
N LYS A 100 -33.40 -35.08 -18.28
CA LYS A 100 -32.25 -35.95 -18.55
C LYS A 100 -30.97 -35.40 -17.91
N ASN A 101 -30.75 -34.09 -17.97
CA ASN A 101 -29.61 -33.46 -17.30
C ASN A 101 -29.73 -33.61 -15.77
N THR A 102 -30.93 -33.48 -15.19
CA THR A 102 -31.14 -33.69 -13.75
C THR A 102 -30.81 -35.14 -13.37
N VAL A 103 -31.33 -36.13 -14.10
CA VAL A 103 -30.96 -37.54 -13.86
C VAL A 103 -29.45 -37.71 -13.96
N LYS A 104 -28.80 -37.16 -14.98
CA LYS A 104 -27.36 -37.24 -15.16
C LYS A 104 -26.55 -36.59 -14.03
N THR A 105 -26.92 -35.39 -13.60
CA THR A 105 -26.33 -34.71 -12.43
C THR A 105 -26.37 -35.60 -11.19
N PHE A 106 -27.51 -36.24 -10.91
CA PHE A 106 -27.67 -37.07 -9.72
C PHE A 106 -27.22 -38.54 -9.90
N THR A 107 -26.83 -38.96 -11.11
CA THR A 107 -26.20 -40.26 -11.38
C THR A 107 -24.67 -40.15 -11.32
N GLU A 108 -24.09 -39.18 -12.04
CA GLU A 108 -22.64 -39.08 -12.25
C GLU A 108 -21.97 -38.08 -11.32
N GLY A 109 -22.74 -37.14 -10.75
CA GLY A 109 -22.23 -36.10 -9.87
C GLY A 109 -21.95 -36.60 -8.45
N GLU A 110 -21.92 -35.67 -7.51
CA GLU A 110 -21.53 -35.95 -6.11
C GLU A 110 -22.44 -36.97 -5.44
N TYR A 111 -23.75 -36.85 -5.66
CA TYR A 111 -24.77 -37.55 -4.85
C TYR A 111 -25.04 -39.00 -5.28
N LYS A 112 -24.86 -39.34 -6.57
CA LYS A 112 -24.98 -40.72 -7.11
C LYS A 112 -26.22 -41.50 -6.62
N ILE A 113 -27.38 -40.84 -6.65
CA ILE A 113 -28.68 -41.37 -6.23
C ILE A 113 -29.11 -42.53 -7.14
N PHE A 114 -28.83 -42.44 -8.44
CA PHE A 114 -29.16 -43.49 -9.41
C PHE A 114 -27.98 -44.44 -9.61
N LYS A 115 -28.22 -45.73 -9.41
CA LYS A 115 -27.23 -46.80 -9.62
C LYS A 115 -27.81 -47.86 -10.55
N THR A 116 -26.95 -48.70 -11.12
CA THR A 116 -27.38 -49.85 -11.95
C THR A 116 -28.22 -50.86 -11.17
N SER A 117 -28.19 -50.83 -9.83
CA SER A 117 -29.04 -51.60 -8.94
C SER A 117 -30.42 -50.98 -8.66
N GLY A 118 -30.65 -49.72 -9.07
CA GLY A 118 -31.85 -48.96 -8.76
C GLY A 118 -31.55 -47.61 -8.09
N VAL A 119 -32.60 -46.99 -7.53
CA VAL A 119 -32.51 -45.76 -6.74
C VAL A 119 -32.01 -46.07 -5.32
N ASP A 120 -30.98 -45.34 -4.87
CA ASP A 120 -30.44 -45.44 -3.51
C ASP A 120 -31.24 -44.58 -2.50
N GLN A 121 -32.12 -45.23 -1.74
CA GLN A 121 -32.99 -44.57 -0.76
C GLN A 121 -32.26 -44.11 0.51
N GLU A 122 -31.15 -44.74 0.88
CA GLU A 122 -30.38 -44.31 2.06
C GLU A 122 -29.66 -43.00 1.79
N VAL A 123 -29.15 -42.81 0.57
CA VAL A 123 -28.60 -41.52 0.13
C VAL A 123 -29.67 -40.43 0.20
N ILE A 124 -30.90 -40.69 -0.26
CA ILE A 124 -32.00 -39.71 -0.21
C ILE A 124 -32.30 -39.31 1.25
N LYS A 125 -32.46 -40.29 2.15
CA LYS A 125 -32.68 -40.05 3.58
C LYS A 125 -31.56 -39.21 4.19
N GLN A 126 -30.31 -39.53 3.87
CA GLN A 126 -29.16 -38.77 4.36
C GLN A 126 -29.18 -37.32 3.84
N LEU A 127 -29.48 -37.11 2.56
CA LEU A 127 -29.53 -35.79 1.95
C LEU A 127 -30.59 -34.90 2.60
N VAL A 128 -31.81 -35.40 2.80
CA VAL A 128 -32.89 -34.59 3.37
C VAL A 128 -32.73 -34.35 4.89
N SER A 129 -31.95 -35.16 5.59
CA SER A 129 -31.81 -35.09 7.06
C SER A 129 -30.56 -34.35 7.55
N THR A 130 -29.50 -34.26 6.74
CA THR A 130 -28.21 -33.67 7.16
C THR A 130 -27.94 -32.32 6.50
N ASN A 131 -27.23 -31.44 7.21
CA ASN A 131 -26.77 -30.13 6.69
C ASN A 131 -27.85 -29.33 5.96
N LYS A 132 -29.04 -29.18 6.57
CA LYS A 132 -30.17 -28.48 5.95
C LYS A 132 -29.75 -27.05 5.54
N LYS A 133 -29.99 -26.71 4.27
CA LYS A 133 -29.77 -25.39 3.67
C LYS A 133 -31.09 -24.88 3.08
N ASP A 134 -31.25 -23.56 3.10
CA ASP A 134 -32.41 -22.86 2.53
C ASP A 134 -31.91 -21.76 1.59
N TYR A 135 -31.44 -22.18 0.41
CA TYR A 135 -30.98 -21.28 -0.64
C TYR A 135 -32.13 -20.42 -1.18
N THR A 136 -33.37 -20.89 -1.08
CA THR A 136 -34.57 -20.10 -1.37
C THR A 136 -34.68 -18.89 -0.43
N ALA A 137 -34.51 -19.08 0.88
CA ALA A 137 -34.51 -17.98 1.85
C ALA A 137 -33.32 -17.05 1.65
N ASP A 138 -32.12 -17.59 1.43
CA ASP A 138 -30.91 -16.79 1.15
C ASP A 138 -31.11 -15.89 -0.09
N PHE A 139 -31.64 -16.46 -1.18
CA PHE A 139 -31.95 -15.70 -2.39
C PHE A 139 -33.01 -14.62 -2.15
N LYS A 140 -34.07 -14.92 -1.40
CA LYS A 140 -35.11 -13.93 -1.08
C LYS A 140 -34.56 -12.79 -0.24
N ALA A 141 -33.73 -13.09 0.75
CA ALA A 141 -33.08 -12.08 1.58
C ALA A 141 -32.16 -11.15 0.75
N GLU A 142 -31.37 -11.72 -0.17
CA GLU A 142 -30.55 -10.95 -1.11
C GLU A 142 -31.41 -10.05 -2.00
N LEU A 143 -32.48 -10.59 -2.58
CA LEU A 143 -33.41 -9.84 -3.43
C LEU A 143 -34.13 -8.72 -2.67
N GLU A 144 -34.56 -8.97 -1.44
CA GLU A 144 -35.20 -7.96 -0.57
C GLU A 144 -34.22 -6.86 -0.18
N ALA A 145 -32.96 -7.18 0.11
CA ALA A 145 -31.93 -6.20 0.39
C ALA A 145 -31.68 -5.28 -0.81
N ILE A 146 -31.63 -5.83 -2.04
CA ILE A 146 -31.50 -5.04 -3.27
C ILE A 146 -32.70 -4.10 -3.45
N LYS A 147 -33.93 -4.62 -3.32
CA LYS A 147 -35.15 -3.80 -3.45
C LYS A 147 -35.22 -2.69 -2.41
N LYS A 148 -34.78 -2.96 -1.18
CA LYS A 148 -34.73 -1.96 -0.12
C LYS A 148 -33.73 -0.85 -0.48
N LEU A 149 -32.54 -1.22 -0.96
CA LEU A 149 -31.53 -0.25 -1.41
C LEU A 149 -32.03 0.60 -2.59
N GLU A 150 -32.73 0.01 -3.56
CA GLU A 150 -33.37 0.75 -4.66
C GLU A 150 -34.41 1.76 -4.12
N ALA A 151 -35.24 1.35 -3.16
CA ALA A 151 -36.23 2.22 -2.54
C ALA A 151 -35.58 3.36 -1.72
N ASP A 152 -34.52 3.06 -0.97
CA ASP A 152 -33.75 4.06 -0.21
C ASP A 152 -33.07 5.07 -1.15
N ALA A 153 -32.55 4.60 -2.30
CA ALA A 153 -31.97 5.44 -3.35
C ALA A 153 -33.00 6.38 -3.99
N LEU A 154 -34.19 5.88 -4.32
CA LEU A 154 -35.29 6.72 -4.81
C LEU A 154 -35.73 7.74 -3.75
N LYS A 155 -35.86 7.30 -2.50
CA LYS A 155 -36.23 8.18 -1.38
C LYS A 155 -35.24 9.33 -1.22
N ILE A 156 -33.93 9.08 -1.19
CA ILE A 156 -32.93 10.13 -1.02
C ILE A 156 -32.90 11.11 -2.21
N THR A 157 -33.15 10.64 -3.44
CA THR A 157 -33.30 11.56 -4.59
C THR A 157 -34.54 12.44 -4.45
N GLY A 158 -35.67 11.89 -4.01
CA GLY A 158 -36.89 12.65 -3.72
C GLY A 158 -36.70 13.70 -2.62
N GLU A 159 -36.07 13.32 -1.50
CA GLU A 159 -35.75 14.22 -0.38
C GLU A 159 -34.82 15.38 -0.77
N ASN A 160 -33.97 15.16 -1.78
CA ASN A 160 -33.06 16.18 -2.31
C ASN A 160 -33.60 16.87 -3.58
N SER A 161 -34.86 16.59 -3.93
CA SER A 161 -35.54 17.11 -5.13
C SER A 161 -34.68 16.97 -6.39
N ILE A 162 -34.03 15.82 -6.54
CA ILE A 162 -33.17 15.51 -7.67
C ILE A 162 -34.00 14.94 -8.82
N ASN A 163 -33.74 15.42 -10.03
CA ASN A 163 -34.30 14.87 -11.26
C ASN A 163 -33.24 14.81 -12.37
N VAL A 164 -33.34 13.79 -13.21
CA VAL A 164 -32.50 13.65 -14.41
C VAL A 164 -33.33 13.90 -15.67
N ASP A 165 -32.94 14.90 -16.47
CA ASP A 165 -33.64 15.25 -17.70
C ASP A 165 -33.29 14.35 -18.91
N LYS A 166 -33.94 14.58 -20.06
CA LYS A 166 -33.70 13.83 -21.32
C LYS A 166 -32.31 13.99 -21.91
N LYS A 167 -31.52 14.97 -21.46
CA LYS A 167 -30.14 15.19 -21.90
C LYS A 167 -29.15 14.56 -20.93
N GLY A 168 -29.63 13.99 -19.83
CA GLY A 168 -28.82 13.42 -18.76
C GLY A 168 -28.40 14.45 -17.71
N ASN A 169 -28.89 15.69 -17.77
CA ASN A 169 -28.55 16.69 -16.76
C ASN A 169 -29.17 16.30 -15.42
N ILE A 170 -28.35 16.31 -14.37
CA ILE A 170 -28.79 16.06 -12.99
C ILE A 170 -29.06 17.41 -12.35
N ILE A 171 -30.32 17.66 -11.99
CA ILE A 171 -30.80 18.93 -11.48
C ILE A 171 -31.36 18.72 -10.09
N SER A 172 -30.89 19.49 -9.12
CA SER A 172 -31.51 19.64 -7.81
C SER A 172 -32.45 20.84 -7.86
N THR A 173 -33.69 20.68 -7.39
CA THR A 173 -34.68 21.77 -7.24
C THR A 173 -34.94 22.11 -5.77
N LYS A 174 -34.05 21.66 -4.88
CA LYS A 174 -34.12 21.94 -3.44
C LYS A 174 -34.10 23.46 -3.21
N ASN A 175 -34.93 23.94 -2.29
CA ASN A 175 -35.10 25.37 -1.98
C ASN A 175 -35.61 26.24 -3.15
N ASN A 176 -36.33 25.68 -4.13
CA ASN A 176 -36.87 26.38 -5.30
C ASN A 176 -35.81 26.94 -6.27
N GLU A 177 -34.56 26.47 -6.18
CA GLU A 177 -33.49 26.81 -7.12
C GLU A 177 -33.21 25.64 -8.06
N ASN A 178 -33.24 25.85 -9.36
CA ASN A 178 -32.84 24.84 -10.34
C ASN A 178 -31.30 24.83 -10.43
N LYS A 179 -30.66 23.99 -9.62
CA LYS A 179 -29.21 23.85 -9.59
C LYS A 179 -28.75 22.65 -10.39
N PHE A 180 -27.87 22.87 -11.34
CA PHE A 180 -27.20 21.80 -12.09
C PHE A 180 -26.04 21.24 -11.27
N ILE A 181 -26.11 19.95 -10.95
CA ILE A 181 -25.16 19.30 -10.03
C ILE A 181 -24.33 18.19 -10.69
N GLY A 182 -24.65 17.80 -11.92
CA GLY A 182 -23.87 16.83 -12.67
C GLY A 182 -24.56 16.38 -13.95
N THR A 183 -24.04 15.35 -14.58
CA THR A 183 -24.60 14.77 -15.81
C THR A 183 -24.43 13.27 -15.84
N ILE A 184 -25.40 12.57 -16.43
CA ILE A 184 -25.29 11.18 -16.84
C ILE A 184 -24.95 11.13 -18.32
N LYS A 185 -23.79 10.57 -18.65
CA LYS A 185 -23.39 10.29 -20.05
C LYS A 185 -23.79 8.88 -20.42
N ILE A 186 -24.21 8.67 -21.66
CA ILE A 186 -24.48 7.35 -22.23
C ILE A 186 -23.48 7.06 -23.34
N SER A 187 -22.92 5.85 -23.35
CA SER A 187 -22.13 5.32 -24.45
C SER A 187 -22.76 4.01 -24.95
N LYS A 188 -22.94 3.88 -26.26
CA LYS A 188 -23.51 2.69 -26.91
C LYS A 188 -22.38 1.83 -27.47
N ASN A 189 -22.16 0.65 -26.90
CA ASN A 189 -21.18 -0.31 -27.40
C ASN A 189 -21.93 -1.53 -27.96
N GLY A 190 -22.34 -1.47 -29.22
CA GLY A 190 -23.07 -2.55 -29.89
C GLY A 190 -24.44 -2.81 -29.25
N TYR A 191 -24.60 -3.95 -28.58
CA TYR A 191 -25.88 -4.39 -27.98
C TYR A 191 -26.12 -3.90 -26.55
N ALA A 192 -25.16 -3.22 -25.92
CA ALA A 192 -25.26 -2.78 -24.52
C ALA A 192 -25.05 -1.27 -24.36
N ASN A 193 -25.87 -0.67 -23.50
CA ASN A 193 -25.68 0.70 -23.04
C ASN A 193 -24.73 0.72 -21.84
N THR A 194 -23.95 1.79 -21.74
CA THR A 194 -23.15 2.09 -20.54
C THR A 194 -23.46 3.52 -20.11
N TYR A 195 -23.53 3.75 -18.80
CA TYR A 195 -23.85 5.06 -18.24
C TYR A 195 -22.76 5.51 -17.27
N GLU A 196 -22.43 6.81 -17.29
CA GLU A 196 -21.45 7.39 -16.37
C GLU A 196 -22.09 8.57 -15.63
N ILE A 197 -22.05 8.56 -14.30
CA ILE A 197 -22.42 9.69 -13.45
C ILE A 197 -21.18 10.59 -13.36
N VAL A 198 -21.30 11.85 -13.77
CA VAL A 198 -20.19 12.79 -13.89
C VAL A 198 -20.50 14.07 -13.12
N GLU A 199 -19.53 14.52 -12.32
CA GLU A 199 -19.52 15.85 -11.69
C GLU A 199 -19.33 16.97 -12.72
N ASN A 200 -19.59 18.22 -12.30
CA ASN A 200 -19.47 19.40 -13.15
C ASN A 200 -18.02 19.64 -13.62
N ASN A 201 -17.04 19.15 -12.86
CA ASN A 201 -15.61 19.17 -13.20
C ASN A 201 -15.17 18.04 -14.16
N GLY A 202 -16.08 17.14 -14.54
CA GLY A 202 -15.78 16.02 -15.44
C GLY A 202 -15.30 14.73 -14.76
N LEU A 203 -15.15 14.70 -13.43
CA LEU A 203 -14.82 13.49 -12.70
C LEU A 203 -15.99 12.52 -12.69
N ILE A 204 -15.69 11.24 -12.93
CA ILE A 204 -16.68 10.17 -12.94
C ILE A 204 -16.88 9.67 -11.51
N VAL A 205 -18.11 9.80 -11.02
CA VAL A 205 -18.53 9.32 -9.69
C VAL A 205 -18.91 7.86 -9.72
N GLY A 206 -19.46 7.38 -10.84
CA GLY A 206 -19.82 5.98 -11.01
C GLY A 206 -20.08 5.61 -12.46
N LYS A 207 -19.92 4.32 -12.75
CA LYS A 207 -20.16 3.71 -14.06
C LYS A 207 -21.12 2.55 -13.94
N TRP A 208 -22.17 2.57 -14.74
CA TRP A 208 -23.09 1.45 -14.88
C TRP A 208 -22.83 0.71 -16.19
N SER A 209 -22.75 -0.61 -16.11
CA SER A 209 -22.71 -1.54 -17.24
C SER A 209 -23.20 -2.91 -16.76
N ASP A 210 -23.76 -3.72 -17.66
CA ASP A 210 -24.18 -5.10 -17.36
C ASP A 210 -25.03 -5.19 -16.07
N ASN A 211 -26.02 -4.30 -15.96
CA ASN A 211 -26.93 -4.20 -14.82
C ASN A 211 -26.27 -3.98 -13.45
N THR A 212 -25.06 -3.44 -13.44
CA THR A 212 -24.30 -3.14 -12.22
C THR A 212 -23.74 -1.72 -12.26
N LEU A 213 -24.05 -0.91 -11.25
CA LEU A 213 -23.40 0.37 -11.00
C LEU A 213 -22.19 0.17 -10.10
N VAL A 214 -21.03 0.67 -10.51
CA VAL A 214 -19.80 0.71 -9.71
C VAL A 214 -19.43 2.17 -9.46
N LEU A 215 -19.33 2.58 -8.21
CA LEU A 215 -18.92 3.94 -7.82
C LEU A 215 -17.38 4.06 -7.75
N ASP A 216 -16.86 5.30 -7.72
CA ASP A 216 -15.42 5.60 -7.62
C ASP A 216 -14.77 5.00 -6.36
N ASN A 217 -15.53 4.81 -5.27
CA ASN A 217 -15.07 4.11 -4.07
C ASN A 217 -15.08 2.56 -4.19
N GLY A 218 -15.45 2.01 -5.35
CA GLY A 218 -15.50 0.57 -5.62
C GLY A 218 -16.77 -0.15 -5.17
N LYS A 219 -17.72 0.52 -4.52
CA LYS A 219 -19.00 -0.09 -4.14
C LYS A 219 -19.84 -0.40 -5.38
N LYS A 220 -20.56 -1.53 -5.31
CA LYS A 220 -21.33 -2.09 -6.42
C LYS A 220 -22.80 -2.20 -6.05
N PHE A 221 -23.67 -1.85 -6.99
CA PHE A 221 -25.12 -1.93 -6.83
C PHE A 221 -25.74 -2.63 -8.03
N SER A 222 -26.55 -3.65 -7.74
CA SER A 222 -27.39 -4.31 -8.75
C SER A 222 -28.50 -3.36 -9.15
N LEU A 223 -28.63 -3.08 -10.45
CA LEU A 223 -29.66 -2.20 -10.97
C LEU A 223 -29.96 -2.56 -12.41
N LYS A 224 -31.20 -3.00 -12.67
CA LYS A 224 -31.63 -3.36 -14.02
C LYS A 224 -31.99 -2.12 -14.84
N GLU A 225 -31.52 -2.04 -16.08
CA GLU A 225 -31.98 -0.98 -17.00
C GLU A 225 -33.47 -1.18 -17.32
N SER A 226 -34.29 -0.19 -16.97
CA SER A 226 -35.67 -0.06 -17.43
C SER A 226 -35.73 0.85 -18.66
N THR A 227 -36.90 1.01 -19.29
CA THR A 227 -37.07 1.85 -20.49
C THR A 227 -36.58 3.28 -20.23
N ASN A 228 -35.41 3.63 -20.76
CA ASN A 228 -34.71 4.88 -20.47
C ASN A 228 -34.87 5.92 -21.60
N PRO A 229 -35.24 7.18 -21.28
CA PRO A 229 -35.32 8.26 -22.26
C PRO A 229 -33.99 8.62 -22.96
N LEU A 230 -32.81 8.33 -22.38
CA LEU A 230 -31.50 8.57 -23.03
C LEU A 230 -31.21 7.61 -24.17
N ALA A 231 -31.72 6.37 -24.09
CA ALA A 231 -31.56 5.38 -25.15
C ALA A 231 -32.56 5.61 -26.30
N ASN A 232 -33.74 6.17 -25.99
CA ASN A 232 -34.82 6.47 -26.92
C ASN A 232 -35.43 7.88 -26.70
N PRO A 233 -34.88 8.95 -27.32
CA PRO A 233 -35.27 10.34 -27.06
C PRO A 233 -36.73 10.69 -27.38
N THR A 234 -37.35 9.92 -28.29
CA THR A 234 -38.73 10.09 -28.76
C THR A 234 -39.76 9.44 -27.84
N ALA A 235 -39.33 8.62 -26.88
CA ALA A 235 -40.23 8.08 -25.86
C ALA A 235 -40.86 9.24 -25.04
N PRO A 236 -42.15 9.15 -24.67
CA PRO A 236 -42.73 10.04 -23.68
C PRO A 236 -41.87 9.96 -22.41
N LEU A 237 -41.58 11.11 -21.77
CA LEU A 237 -41.09 11.06 -20.40
C LEU A 237 -42.20 10.41 -19.59
N SER A 238 -42.06 9.12 -19.29
CA SER A 238 -42.81 8.59 -18.17
C SER A 238 -42.43 9.45 -16.95
N LYS A 239 -43.39 9.70 -16.05
CA LYS A 239 -43.20 10.58 -14.89
C LYS A 239 -42.12 10.10 -13.91
N GLU A 240 -41.46 8.98 -14.19
CA GLU A 240 -40.54 8.29 -13.29
C GLU A 240 -39.32 7.83 -14.11
N ASN A 241 -38.27 8.65 -14.15
CA ASN A 241 -36.95 8.25 -14.64
C ASN A 241 -36.23 7.43 -13.56
N ASP A 242 -36.92 6.43 -13.02
CA ASP A 242 -36.54 5.76 -11.78
C ASP A 242 -35.19 5.08 -11.90
N PHE A 243 -34.82 4.56 -13.07
CA PHE A 243 -33.49 3.99 -13.28
C PHE A 243 -32.37 5.04 -13.08
N LEU A 244 -32.46 6.18 -13.78
CA LEU A 244 -31.43 7.22 -13.69
C LEU A 244 -31.44 7.94 -12.33
N ASN A 245 -32.63 8.15 -11.76
CA ASN A 245 -32.75 8.69 -10.41
C ASN A 245 -32.18 7.69 -9.38
N THR A 246 -32.46 6.40 -9.49
CA THR A 246 -31.89 5.37 -8.60
C THR A 246 -30.37 5.32 -8.71
N MET A 247 -29.80 5.42 -9.92
CA MET A 247 -28.35 5.53 -10.12
C MET A 247 -27.74 6.71 -9.33
N VAL A 248 -28.36 7.89 -9.43
CA VAL A 248 -27.93 9.07 -8.67
C VAL A 248 -28.14 8.86 -7.16
N GLY A 249 -29.25 8.25 -6.77
CA GLY A 249 -29.57 7.92 -5.38
C GLY A 249 -28.53 7.03 -4.73
N TYR A 250 -28.02 6.02 -5.44
CA TYR A 250 -26.91 5.20 -4.95
C TYR A 250 -25.64 6.01 -4.70
N ALA A 251 -25.32 6.97 -5.58
CA ALA A 251 -24.20 7.87 -5.33
C ALA A 251 -24.45 8.75 -4.09
N LEU A 252 -25.67 9.29 -3.93
CA LEU A 252 -26.04 10.10 -2.76
C LEU A 252 -25.96 9.30 -1.44
N LEU A 253 -26.43 8.05 -1.41
CA LEU A 253 -26.34 7.17 -0.24
C LEU A 253 -24.89 6.94 0.19
N GLU A 254 -23.97 6.95 -0.77
CA GLU A 254 -22.53 6.83 -0.54
C GLU A 254 -21.84 8.16 -0.29
N GLY A 255 -22.63 9.21 -0.07
CA GLY A 255 -22.17 10.53 0.31
C GLY A 255 -21.68 11.39 -0.85
N TYR A 256 -21.94 11.00 -2.10
CA TYR A 256 -21.62 11.81 -3.28
C TYR A 256 -22.76 12.78 -3.62
N THR A 257 -22.72 14.00 -3.09
CA THR A 257 -23.65 15.10 -3.42
C THR A 257 -23.45 15.67 -4.83
N LEU A 258 -22.43 15.20 -5.56
CA LEU A 258 -22.00 15.66 -6.87
C LEU A 258 -21.41 17.09 -6.84
N GLU A 259 -21.51 17.84 -7.94
CA GLU A 259 -20.86 19.13 -8.20
C GLU A 259 -19.34 19.05 -8.30
N ASN A 260 -18.65 19.08 -7.16
CA ASN A 260 -17.18 19.10 -7.04
C ASN A 260 -16.68 18.31 -5.83
N GLN A 261 -17.54 17.51 -5.21
CA GLN A 261 -17.22 16.88 -3.93
C GLN A 261 -16.14 15.81 -4.08
N LEU A 262 -16.19 15.00 -5.15
CA LEU A 262 -15.15 14.02 -5.43
C LEU A 262 -13.80 14.70 -5.67
N TYR A 263 -13.81 15.83 -6.38
CA TYR A 263 -12.61 16.65 -6.55
C TYR A 263 -12.06 17.14 -5.20
N ASN A 264 -12.91 17.72 -4.34
CA ASN A 264 -12.50 18.22 -3.03
C ASN A 264 -11.96 17.11 -2.13
N LYS A 265 -12.60 15.93 -2.13
CA LYS A 265 -12.12 14.75 -1.38
C LYS A 265 -10.75 14.28 -1.87
N LYS A 266 -10.54 14.24 -3.18
CA LYS A 266 -9.22 13.89 -3.77
C LYS A 266 -8.16 14.95 -3.46
N LEU A 267 -8.53 16.23 -3.39
CA LEU A 267 -7.65 17.33 -3.00
C LEU A 267 -7.25 17.24 -1.52
N GLU A 268 -8.20 16.99 -0.64
CA GLU A 268 -7.98 16.81 0.81
C GLU A 268 -7.03 15.64 1.07
N GLN A 269 -7.27 14.48 0.45
CA GLN A 269 -6.38 13.32 0.54
C GLN A 269 -4.95 13.63 0.10
N LYS A 270 -4.80 14.39 -0.99
CA LYS A 270 -3.48 14.83 -1.47
C LYS A 270 -2.79 15.75 -0.46
N ASN A 271 -3.52 16.69 0.14
CA ASN A 271 -2.96 17.62 1.12
C ASN A 271 -2.55 16.90 2.40
N ASN A 272 -3.36 15.96 2.89
CA ASN A 272 -3.02 15.16 4.07
C ASN A 272 -1.75 14.33 3.83
N ALA A 273 -1.62 13.70 2.66
CA ALA A 273 -0.41 12.96 2.30
C ALA A 273 0.86 13.85 2.23
N ILE A 274 0.72 15.12 1.82
CA ILE A 274 1.83 16.08 1.83
C ILE A 274 2.23 16.41 3.27
N GLN A 275 1.25 16.67 4.15
CA GLN A 275 1.50 17.00 5.55
C GLN A 275 2.15 15.83 6.30
N GLU A 276 1.63 14.61 6.14
CA GLU A 276 2.21 13.40 6.75
C GLU A 276 3.67 13.19 6.33
N ASN A 277 3.98 13.45 5.06
CA ASN A 277 5.36 13.36 4.56
C ASN A 277 6.27 14.44 5.17
N GLN A 278 5.76 15.66 5.37
CA GLN A 278 6.52 16.73 6.04
C GLN A 278 6.83 16.37 7.50
N GLU A 279 5.84 15.88 8.24
CA GLU A 279 6.01 15.44 9.63
C GLU A 279 7.01 14.27 9.73
N ALA A 280 6.95 13.31 8.81
CA ALA A 280 7.91 12.21 8.74
C ALA A 280 9.35 12.69 8.49
N VAL A 281 9.53 13.65 7.58
CA VAL A 281 10.84 14.27 7.31
C VAL A 281 11.36 15.03 8.53
N GLU A 282 10.52 15.81 9.20
CA GLU A 282 10.92 16.55 10.41
C GLU A 282 11.32 15.61 11.55
N ASN A 283 10.58 14.52 11.75
CA ASN A 283 10.93 13.50 12.74
C ASN A 283 12.28 12.85 12.43
N GLN A 284 12.53 12.49 11.16
CA GLN A 284 13.80 11.92 10.73
C GLN A 284 14.96 12.92 10.91
N ILE A 285 14.75 14.21 10.65
CA ILE A 285 15.75 15.25 10.93
C ILE A 285 16.05 15.34 12.43
N ASN A 286 15.03 15.28 13.30
CA ASN A 286 15.22 15.36 14.74
C ASN A 286 15.94 14.13 15.30
N GLU A 287 15.63 12.93 14.82
CA GLU A 287 16.38 11.70 15.14
C GLU A 287 17.84 11.80 14.67
N ASN A 288 18.08 12.28 13.46
CA ASN A 288 19.44 12.46 12.94
C ASN A 288 20.23 13.50 13.76
N LYS A 289 19.59 14.57 14.26
CA LYS A 289 20.25 15.52 15.16
C LYS A 289 20.70 14.86 16.47
N LEU A 290 19.86 13.99 17.06
CA LEU A 290 20.17 13.31 18.32
C LEU A 290 21.34 12.32 18.18
N ASN A 291 21.46 11.69 17.01
CA ASN A 291 22.51 10.70 16.73
C ASN A 291 23.76 11.33 16.08
N SER A 292 23.74 12.63 15.80
CA SER A 292 24.87 13.32 15.20
C SER A 292 25.89 13.79 16.23
N SER A 293 27.12 14.01 15.78
CA SER A 293 28.19 14.64 16.56
C SER A 293 28.01 16.16 16.68
N ASN A 294 26.99 16.73 16.04
CA ASN A 294 26.71 18.16 16.03
C ASN A 294 26.28 18.66 17.41
N LEU A 295 26.63 19.90 17.73
CA LEU A 295 26.18 20.57 18.95
C LEU A 295 25.08 21.57 18.58
N TYR A 296 23.95 21.51 19.29
CA TYR A 296 22.82 22.41 19.13
C TYR A 296 22.47 23.08 20.45
N ASP A 297 22.75 24.37 20.55
CA ASP A 297 22.44 25.21 21.70
C ASP A 297 22.95 24.65 23.05
N VAL A 298 24.09 23.96 23.02
CA VAL A 298 24.71 23.33 24.19
C VAL A 298 25.35 24.40 25.09
N PRO A 299 25.01 24.47 26.39
CA PRO A 299 25.64 25.41 27.32
C PRO A 299 27.16 25.25 27.38
N GLY A 300 27.88 26.35 27.40
CA GLY A 300 29.33 26.36 27.49
C GLY A 300 29.93 27.75 27.36
N TYR A 301 31.19 27.78 26.95
CA TYR A 301 31.90 29.02 26.69
C TYR A 301 32.88 28.88 25.53
N LEU A 302 33.18 30.01 24.90
CA LEU A 302 34.21 30.15 23.87
C LEU A 302 35.28 31.12 24.36
N ILE A 303 36.53 30.85 24.03
CA ILE A 303 37.67 31.76 24.17
C ILE A 303 38.07 32.19 22.75
N ASP A 304 37.99 33.49 22.48
CA ASP A 304 38.33 34.05 21.17
C ASP A 304 39.85 34.14 20.94
N GLU A 305 40.27 34.58 19.74
CA GLU A 305 41.69 34.73 19.39
C GLU A 305 42.47 35.72 20.27
N LYS A 306 41.79 36.57 21.06
CA LYS A 306 42.39 37.56 21.97
C LYS A 306 42.38 37.07 23.41
N GLY A 307 41.84 35.88 23.68
CA GLY A 307 41.70 35.32 25.03
C GLY A 307 40.43 35.77 25.77
N ASN A 308 39.49 36.45 25.12
CA ASN A 308 38.24 36.86 25.77
C ASN A 308 37.29 35.67 25.89
N LYS A 309 36.76 35.46 27.08
CA LYS A 309 35.77 34.42 27.37
C LYS A 309 34.34 34.91 27.09
N VAL A 310 33.60 34.19 26.26
CA VAL A 310 32.20 34.43 25.94
C VAL A 310 31.38 33.22 26.40
N VAL A 311 30.55 33.41 27.43
CA VAL A 311 29.65 32.37 27.97
C VAL A 311 28.32 32.43 27.24
N GLY A 312 27.80 31.27 26.81
CA GLY A 312 26.54 31.19 26.08
C GLY A 312 26.21 29.78 25.60
N LYS A 313 25.26 29.69 24.68
CA LYS A 313 24.89 28.43 24.03
C LYS A 313 25.68 28.24 22.74
N LEU A 314 26.32 27.09 22.61
CA LEU A 314 27.23 26.72 21.54
C LEU A 314 26.48 25.88 20.49
N SER A 315 26.62 26.28 19.22
CA SER A 315 26.09 25.51 18.09
C SER A 315 27.15 25.32 17.00
N ILE A 316 27.36 24.09 16.56
CA ILE A 316 28.29 23.74 15.48
C ILE A 316 27.81 22.46 14.78
N ASN A 317 27.83 22.47 13.45
CA ASN A 317 27.58 21.28 12.63
C ASN A 317 28.93 20.71 12.18
N PHE A 318 29.29 19.53 12.63
CA PHE A 318 30.42 18.72 12.14
C PHE A 318 30.02 17.84 10.95
N GLU A 319 28.75 17.46 10.83
CA GLU A 319 28.21 16.61 9.77
C GLU A 319 26.79 17.02 9.32
N GLY A 320 26.33 16.46 8.19
CA GLY A 320 25.04 16.78 7.60
C GLY A 320 23.91 15.88 8.10
N VAL A 321 22.93 16.46 8.80
CA VAL A 321 21.75 15.72 9.33
C VAL A 321 20.71 15.33 8.27
N LYS A 322 20.86 15.78 7.03
CA LYS A 322 19.97 15.47 5.90
C LYS A 322 20.45 14.30 5.01
N GLN A 323 21.62 13.71 5.29
CA GLN A 323 22.12 12.60 4.47
C GLN A 323 21.16 11.39 4.55
N GLY A 324 20.68 10.92 3.40
CA GLY A 324 19.75 9.77 3.30
C GLY A 324 18.26 10.13 3.29
N ILE A 325 17.89 11.39 3.51
CA ILE A 325 16.50 11.86 3.39
C ILE A 325 16.25 12.21 1.92
N LYS A 326 15.34 11.48 1.26
CA LYS A 326 14.92 11.78 -0.11
C LYS A 326 14.01 13.02 -0.12
N GLU A 327 14.58 14.21 -0.01
CA GLU A 327 13.86 15.45 -0.36
C GLU A 327 13.76 15.58 -1.88
N GLY A 328 12.58 15.97 -2.39
CA GLY A 328 12.44 16.37 -3.78
C GLY A 328 13.33 17.57 -4.10
N ASN A 329 14.34 17.38 -4.95
CA ASN A 329 15.07 18.38 -5.73
C ASN A 329 15.56 19.67 -5.04
N VAL A 330 15.87 19.66 -3.74
CA VAL A 330 16.68 20.74 -3.13
C VAL A 330 17.82 20.11 -2.34
N GLN A 331 18.93 19.90 -3.03
CA GLN A 331 20.18 19.46 -2.42
C GLN A 331 20.85 20.67 -1.76
N GLU A 332 20.43 21.04 -0.54
CA GLU A 332 21.19 21.98 0.29
C GLU A 332 22.38 21.22 0.91
N LEU A 333 23.53 21.32 0.27
CA LEU A 333 24.82 20.96 0.84
C LEU A 333 25.18 21.98 1.94
N PRO A 334 25.39 21.58 3.21
CA PRO A 334 25.75 22.54 4.25
C PRO A 334 27.18 23.05 4.04
N GLU A 335 27.33 24.29 3.57
CA GLU A 335 28.61 24.99 3.54
C GLU A 335 29.15 25.17 4.98
N ASN A 336 30.45 24.90 5.20
CA ASN A 336 31.22 25.19 6.43
C ASN A 336 31.11 24.21 7.62
N MET A 337 30.82 22.91 7.38
CA MET A 337 30.88 21.88 8.44
C MET A 337 32.21 21.90 9.21
N GLY A 338 32.12 21.98 10.54
CA GLY A 338 33.22 22.04 11.50
C GLY A 338 34.15 23.24 11.40
N LYS A 339 33.87 24.20 10.49
CA LYS A 339 34.69 25.41 10.30
C LYS A 339 34.21 26.61 11.10
N SER A 340 33.02 26.55 11.69
CA SER A 340 32.44 27.67 12.42
C SER A 340 31.57 27.20 13.58
N VAL A 341 31.81 27.80 14.74
CA VAL A 341 30.97 27.65 15.93
C VAL A 341 30.21 28.96 16.17
N PHE A 342 28.96 28.85 16.59
CA PHE A 342 28.13 29.97 16.96
C PHE A 342 27.94 30.01 18.46
N VAL A 343 28.09 31.18 19.06
CA VAL A 343 27.81 31.42 20.47
C VAL A 343 26.62 32.35 20.56
N LYS A 344 25.53 31.85 21.13
CA LYS A 344 24.34 32.63 21.46
C LYS A 344 24.46 33.12 22.90
N ALA A 345 24.68 34.42 23.07
CA ALA A 345 24.88 35.06 24.37
C ALA A 345 24.05 36.35 24.48
N LEU A 346 23.76 36.80 25.71
CA LEU A 346 23.11 38.09 25.93
C LEU A 346 24.10 39.22 25.65
N ASN A 347 23.67 40.21 24.89
CA ASN A 347 24.42 41.46 24.73
C ASN A 347 24.23 42.39 25.92
N GLU A 348 24.96 43.51 25.95
CA GLU A 348 24.87 44.55 26.99
C GLU A 348 23.46 45.14 27.19
N LYS A 349 22.54 44.93 26.23
CA LYS A 349 21.15 45.37 26.27
C LYS A 349 20.18 44.25 26.65
N GLY A 350 20.68 43.11 27.13
CA GLY A 350 19.87 41.96 27.54
C GLY A 350 19.17 41.21 26.40
N LYS A 351 19.58 41.41 25.14
CA LYS A 351 19.04 40.65 23.99
C LYS A 351 20.00 39.55 23.57
N GLU A 352 19.47 38.37 23.26
CA GLU A 352 20.27 37.29 22.70
C GLU A 352 20.85 37.68 21.33
N LYS A 353 22.16 37.50 21.17
CA LYS A 353 22.89 37.69 19.93
C LYS A 353 23.70 36.43 19.63
N SER A 354 23.56 35.91 18.41
CA SER A 354 24.41 34.84 17.91
C SER A 354 25.64 35.43 17.22
N THR A 355 26.84 35.01 17.64
CA THR A 355 28.12 35.44 17.07
C THR A 355 28.85 34.23 16.51
N ARG A 356 29.35 34.33 15.27
CA ARG A 356 30.09 33.27 14.58
C ARG A 356 31.59 33.41 14.82
N TYR A 357 32.26 32.32 15.19
CA TYR A 357 33.72 32.21 15.32
C TYR A 357 34.25 31.15 14.37
N LYS A 358 35.37 31.41 13.70
CA LYS A 358 35.94 30.53 12.68
C LYS A 358 37.09 29.69 13.22
N SER A 359 37.23 28.48 12.72
CA SER A 359 38.30 27.55 13.12
C SER A 359 39.71 28.03 12.77
N ASN A 360 39.86 28.96 11.82
CA ASN A 360 41.17 29.47 11.40
C ASN A 360 41.72 30.59 12.30
N THR A 361 41.00 31.02 13.34
CA THR A 361 41.44 32.12 14.22
C THR A 361 42.15 31.63 15.47
N GLY A 362 42.14 30.32 15.77
CA GLY A 362 42.66 29.77 17.02
C GLY A 362 41.67 29.82 18.19
N ALA A 363 40.41 30.19 17.93
CA ALA A 363 39.35 30.12 18.94
C ALA A 363 39.21 28.68 19.47
N ASN A 364 38.91 28.56 20.76
CA ASN A 364 38.59 27.28 21.41
C ASN A 364 37.30 27.43 22.21
N PHE A 365 36.59 26.33 22.42
CA PHE A 365 35.36 26.35 23.22
C PHE A 365 35.25 25.08 24.04
N CYS A 366 34.52 25.16 25.15
CA CYS A 366 34.20 24.00 25.96
C CYS A 366 32.71 24.00 26.29
N THR A 367 32.10 22.82 26.28
CA THR A 367 30.77 22.59 26.81
C THR A 367 30.82 22.51 28.33
N ASP A 368 29.68 22.76 28.99
CA ASP A 368 29.58 22.59 30.44
C ASP A 368 29.72 21.13 30.89
N THR A 369 29.61 20.16 29.96
CA THR A 369 29.90 18.74 30.20
C THR A 369 31.40 18.43 30.27
N GLY A 370 32.26 19.39 29.95
CA GLY A 370 33.72 19.26 30.00
C GLY A 370 34.37 18.88 28.67
N GLU A 371 33.63 18.79 27.58
CA GLU A 371 34.21 18.55 26.24
C GLU A 371 34.74 19.85 25.66
N CYS A 372 36.01 19.87 25.30
CA CYS A 372 36.67 21.05 24.74
C CYS A 372 37.10 20.82 23.29
N TYR A 373 37.07 21.89 22.50
CA TYR A 373 37.36 21.90 21.08
C TYR A 373 38.26 23.08 20.72
N ILE A 374 39.12 22.91 19.73
CA ILE A 374 40.05 23.95 19.28
C ILE A 374 40.06 24.08 17.76
N GLY A 375 39.95 25.32 17.28
CA GLY A 375 40.06 25.67 15.87
C GLY A 375 41.52 25.71 15.45
N LEU A 376 41.94 24.79 14.57
CA LEU A 376 43.32 24.73 14.08
C LEU A 376 43.38 24.39 12.59
N LYS A 377 44.45 24.84 11.94
CA LYS A 377 44.84 24.37 10.60
C LYS A 377 45.60 23.04 10.71
N THR A 378 45.50 22.22 9.67
CA THR A 378 46.17 20.90 9.63
C THR A 378 47.12 20.74 8.45
N ILE A 379 48.08 19.82 8.60
CA ILE A 379 49.01 19.36 7.55
C ILE A 379 48.74 17.87 7.31
N GLY A 380 48.93 17.41 6.07
CA GLY A 380 48.74 16.01 5.68
C GLY A 380 47.31 15.66 5.25
N ASN A 381 46.35 16.58 5.42
CA ASN A 381 44.94 16.38 5.05
C ASN A 381 44.62 16.72 3.57
N ALA A 382 45.62 17.04 2.76
CA ALA A 382 45.46 17.64 1.43
C ALA A 382 44.74 16.74 0.38
N PHE A 383 44.46 15.46 0.68
CA PHE A 383 43.95 14.51 -0.33
C PHE A 383 42.76 13.64 0.06
N ASN A 384 42.17 13.78 1.25
CA ASN A 384 40.92 13.06 1.58
C ASN A 384 39.63 13.83 1.21
N ALA A 385 39.75 14.95 0.50
CA ALA A 385 38.63 15.70 -0.08
C ALA A 385 38.06 15.06 -1.37
N VAL A 386 38.09 13.72 -1.50
CA VAL A 386 37.38 13.02 -2.57
C VAL A 386 35.91 12.92 -2.17
N GLY A 387 35.21 14.04 -2.39
CA GLY A 387 33.78 14.17 -2.14
C GLY A 387 33.25 15.60 -2.23
N ASN A 388 34.11 16.62 -2.24
CA ASN A 388 33.65 18.01 -2.28
C ASN A 388 34.57 18.94 -3.08
N ILE A 389 34.57 18.78 -4.41
CA ILE A 389 35.31 19.61 -5.39
C ILE A 389 34.56 20.94 -5.68
N MET A 390 33.94 21.56 -4.68
CA MET A 390 33.31 22.89 -4.86
C MET A 390 33.69 23.95 -3.81
N SER A 391 34.66 23.66 -2.93
CA SER A 391 35.28 24.71 -2.11
C SER A 391 36.74 24.89 -2.54
N LEU A 392 37.00 25.90 -3.39
CA LEU A 392 38.32 26.48 -3.67
C LEU A 392 38.96 27.15 -2.43
N SER A 393 38.54 26.80 -1.21
CA SER A 393 39.11 27.34 0.01
C SER A 393 40.38 26.56 0.38
N ALA A 394 41.54 27.20 0.28
CA ALA A 394 42.83 26.72 0.79
C ALA A 394 42.89 26.65 2.33
N ASP A 395 41.74 26.69 3.01
CA ASP A 395 41.60 26.73 4.46
C ASP A 395 41.12 25.38 4.99
N PHE A 396 42.10 24.53 5.33
CA PHE A 396 41.93 23.21 5.97
C PHE A 396 41.80 23.32 7.50
N SER A 397 41.31 24.45 8.01
CA SER A 397 40.98 24.59 9.42
C SER A 397 39.66 23.90 9.77
N TYR A 398 39.58 23.40 10.99
CA TYR A 398 38.43 22.72 11.56
C TYR A 398 38.48 22.83 13.09
N PHE A 399 37.33 22.69 13.77
CA PHE A 399 37.27 22.57 15.23
C PHE A 399 37.44 21.11 15.64
N TYR A 400 38.56 20.77 16.25
CA TYR A 400 38.87 19.41 16.71
C TYR A 400 38.56 19.25 18.19
N LYS A 401 37.99 18.12 18.58
CA LYS A 401 37.80 17.75 19.99
C LYS A 401 39.16 17.46 20.63
N ILE A 402 39.39 18.00 21.81
CA ILE A 402 40.61 17.77 22.59
C ILE A 402 40.41 16.50 23.41
N LEU A 403 41.19 15.45 23.09
CA LEU A 403 41.18 14.19 23.83
C LEU A 403 42.20 14.18 24.98
N SER A 404 43.31 14.90 24.81
CA SER A 404 44.36 15.02 25.82
C SER A 404 45.17 16.29 25.60
N GLU A 405 45.54 16.94 26.70
CA GLU A 405 46.41 18.12 26.71
C GLU A 405 47.50 17.96 27.76
N ASN A 406 48.76 18.18 27.37
CA ASN A 406 49.91 18.18 28.29
C ASN A 406 51.00 19.13 27.79
N LYS A 407 51.28 20.21 28.52
CA LYS A 407 52.36 21.18 28.22
C LYS A 407 52.35 21.68 26.76
N GLY A 408 51.16 21.97 26.21
CA GLY A 408 50.98 22.44 24.83
C GLY A 408 51.00 21.35 23.75
N TYR A 409 51.17 20.08 24.13
CA TYR A 409 50.89 18.94 23.26
C TYR A 409 49.41 18.61 23.32
N LEU A 410 48.76 18.47 22.16
CA LEU A 410 47.35 18.09 22.06
C LEU A 410 47.18 16.83 21.22
N ILE A 411 46.39 15.90 21.75
CA ILE A 411 45.78 14.81 20.97
C ILE A 411 44.36 15.26 20.64
N LEU A 412 44.07 15.27 19.35
CA LEU A 412 42.88 15.88 18.79
C LEU A 412 42.10 14.86 17.96
N GLU A 413 40.79 15.02 17.90
CA GLU A 413 39.88 14.15 17.14
C GLU A 413 38.94 15.00 16.27
N GLU A 414 38.73 14.59 15.02
CA GLU A 414 37.67 15.11 14.17
C GLU A 414 36.32 14.47 14.56
N PRO A 415 35.34 15.21 15.13
CA PRO A 415 34.14 14.61 15.72
C PRO A 415 33.29 13.79 14.76
N ALA A 416 33.23 14.13 13.46
CA ALA A 416 32.42 13.42 12.49
C ALA A 416 33.05 12.09 12.01
N SER A 417 34.38 11.94 12.12
CA SER A 417 35.11 10.83 11.49
C SER A 417 35.96 10.01 12.48
N ASN A 418 36.10 10.49 13.71
CA ASN A 418 36.99 9.98 14.76
C ASN A 418 38.46 9.88 14.32
N LYS A 419 38.86 10.67 13.32
CA LYS A 419 40.25 10.70 12.86
C LYS A 419 41.12 11.50 13.83
N LEU A 420 42.28 10.93 14.15
CA LEU A 420 43.21 11.52 15.10
C LEU A 420 44.16 12.53 14.45
N TYR A 421 44.52 13.53 15.25
CA TYR A 421 45.48 14.57 14.91
C TYR A 421 46.41 14.83 16.10
N LEU A 422 47.65 15.20 15.81
CA LEU A 422 48.66 15.53 16.82
C LEU A 422 49.13 16.98 16.66
N LYS A 423 49.10 17.75 17.75
CA LYS A 423 49.67 19.09 17.82
C LYS A 423 50.82 19.10 18.82
N ILE A 424 52.02 19.50 18.38
CA ILE A 424 53.16 19.75 19.27
C ILE A 424 53.39 21.26 19.45
N PRO A 425 53.97 21.72 20.57
CA PRO A 425 54.13 23.15 20.86
C PRO A 425 54.87 23.94 19.77
N GLN A 426 55.91 23.35 19.17
CA GLN A 426 56.79 24.01 18.19
C GLN A 426 56.16 24.19 16.80
N GLN A 427 55.01 23.56 16.55
CA GLN A 427 54.35 23.58 15.24
C GLN A 427 53.07 24.39 15.31
N GLU A 428 52.81 25.29 14.36
CA GLU A 428 51.56 26.07 14.33
C GLU A 428 50.34 25.21 13.99
N LYS A 429 50.53 24.20 13.13
CA LYS A 429 49.48 23.33 12.60
C LYS A 429 49.49 21.97 13.30
N ALA A 430 48.36 21.26 13.27
CA ALA A 430 48.30 19.87 13.71
C ALA A 430 48.58 18.90 12.54
N LEU A 431 49.24 17.78 12.84
CA LEU A 431 49.49 16.69 11.91
C LEU A 431 48.28 15.76 11.83
N TYR A 432 47.80 15.48 10.62
CA TYR A 432 46.78 14.48 10.37
C TYR A 432 47.36 13.05 10.44
N LEU A 433 46.73 12.18 11.22
CA LEU A 433 47.20 10.80 11.44
C LEU A 433 46.31 9.73 10.79
N GLY A 434 45.15 10.11 10.25
CA GLY A 434 44.21 9.18 9.62
C GLY A 434 44.54 8.80 8.17
N ASN A 435 45.81 8.88 7.74
CA ASN A 435 46.18 8.47 6.39
C ASN A 435 46.17 6.94 6.28
N SER A 436 45.59 6.41 5.21
CA SER A 436 45.55 4.96 4.97
C SER A 436 46.85 4.41 4.39
N ASN A 437 47.72 5.28 3.89
CA ASN A 437 49.04 4.92 3.36
C ASN A 437 50.12 5.25 4.40
N ASP A 438 50.77 4.22 4.92
CA ASP A 438 51.77 4.34 5.99
C ASP A 438 53.04 5.06 5.51
N ASP A 439 53.51 4.87 4.26
CA ASP A 439 54.68 5.59 3.72
C ASP A 439 54.47 7.11 3.69
N LYS A 440 53.27 7.56 3.31
CA LYS A 440 52.93 8.99 3.32
C LYS A 440 52.81 9.54 4.73
N LEU A 441 52.27 8.74 5.65
CA LEU A 441 52.16 9.12 7.05
C LEU A 441 53.54 9.26 7.69
N GLU A 442 54.44 8.31 7.44
CA GLU A 442 55.83 8.32 7.90
C GLU A 442 56.58 9.57 7.39
N ASN A 443 56.46 9.88 6.10
CA ASN A 443 57.07 11.08 5.53
C ASN A 443 56.56 12.37 6.22
N ASN A 444 55.25 12.51 6.36
CA ASN A 444 54.65 13.67 7.04
C ASN A 444 55.05 13.74 8.53
N PHE A 445 55.15 12.58 9.19
CA PHE A 445 55.57 12.49 10.59
C PHE A 445 57.01 12.97 10.76
N ASN A 446 57.94 12.45 9.96
CA ASN A 446 59.36 12.81 10.03
C ASN A 446 59.57 14.32 9.76
N GLU A 447 58.84 14.89 8.80
CA GLU A 447 58.89 16.33 8.52
C GLU A 447 58.29 17.18 9.65
N TYR A 448 57.22 16.68 10.29
CA TYR A 448 56.50 17.40 11.35
C TYR A 448 57.22 17.36 12.70
N ILE A 449 57.76 16.20 13.09
CA ILE A 449 58.33 15.99 14.42
C ILE A 449 59.69 16.67 14.58
N LYS A 450 60.45 16.84 13.47
CA LYS A 450 61.78 17.49 13.44
C LYS A 450 62.74 17.00 14.55
N CYS A 451 62.66 15.71 14.85
CA CYS A 451 63.46 15.04 15.87
C CYS A 451 63.83 13.63 15.40
N ASN A 452 64.92 13.06 15.93
CA ASN A 452 65.36 11.69 15.65
C ASN A 452 64.50 10.66 16.41
N LEU A 453 63.20 10.61 16.08
CA LEU A 453 62.28 9.56 16.53
C LEU A 453 61.93 8.69 15.33
N ASN A 454 61.94 7.37 15.53
CA ASN A 454 61.56 6.44 14.47
C ASN A 454 60.04 6.26 14.45
N PHE A 455 59.42 6.48 13.30
CA PHE A 455 57.99 6.30 13.09
C PHE A 455 57.50 4.92 13.52
N ALA A 456 58.27 3.87 13.21
CA ALA A 456 57.91 2.48 13.49
C ALA A 456 57.82 2.12 14.99
N ASP A 457 58.36 2.97 15.87
CA ASP A 457 58.37 2.73 17.32
C ASP A 457 57.03 3.11 17.99
N PHE A 458 56.11 3.75 17.26
CA PHE A 458 54.88 4.31 17.82
C PHE A 458 53.64 3.91 17.04
N ASP A 459 52.58 3.58 17.76
CA ASP A 459 51.25 3.47 17.19
C ASP A 459 50.58 4.84 17.10
N LEU A 460 50.62 5.46 15.92
CA LEU A 460 50.01 6.78 15.70
C LEU A 460 48.50 6.73 15.47
N LYS A 461 47.89 5.54 15.43
CA LYS A 461 46.46 5.36 15.17
C LYS A 461 45.64 5.27 16.46
N THR A 462 46.28 5.24 17.63
CA THR A 462 45.61 5.18 18.94
C THR A 462 46.04 6.31 19.87
N VAL A 463 45.13 6.69 20.79
CA VAL A 463 45.40 7.75 21.78
C VAL A 463 46.58 7.39 22.70
N ASP A 464 46.69 6.14 23.12
CA ASP A 464 47.75 5.71 24.05
C ASP A 464 49.12 5.60 23.36
N GLY A 465 49.14 5.20 22.09
CA GLY A 465 50.36 5.28 21.28
C GLY A 465 50.83 6.73 21.09
N LEU A 466 49.91 7.67 20.89
CA LEU A 466 50.23 9.10 20.82
C LEU A 466 50.71 9.68 22.15
N LYS A 467 50.16 9.24 23.29
CA LYS A 467 50.71 9.64 24.61
C LYS A 467 52.15 9.17 24.78
N THR A 468 52.44 7.93 24.39
CA THR A 468 53.80 7.36 24.44
C THR A 468 54.78 8.16 23.57
N LEU A 469 54.35 8.53 22.36
CA LEU A 469 55.11 9.42 21.48
C LEU A 469 55.38 10.77 22.15
N ILE A 470 54.37 11.41 22.73
CA ILE A 470 54.50 12.72 23.38
C ILE A 470 55.52 12.66 24.53
N GLU A 471 55.45 11.64 25.38
CA GLU A 471 56.40 11.45 26.48
C GLU A 471 57.84 11.28 25.97
N LYS A 472 58.02 10.48 24.92
CA LYS A 472 59.34 10.28 24.30
C LYS A 472 59.86 11.56 23.66
N HIS A 473 59.00 12.31 22.97
CA HIS A 473 59.35 13.59 22.36
C HIS A 473 59.76 14.62 23.42
N GLN A 474 59.02 14.73 24.52
CA GLN A 474 59.33 15.66 25.62
C GLN A 474 60.69 15.39 26.29
N THR A 475 61.15 14.13 26.28
CA THR A 475 62.42 13.73 26.89
C THR A 475 63.59 13.78 25.91
N SER A 476 63.35 13.50 24.64
CA SER A 476 64.39 13.24 23.64
C SER A 476 64.61 14.39 22.65
N CYS A 477 63.69 15.35 22.55
CA CYS A 477 63.63 16.34 21.48
C CYS A 477 63.64 17.80 21.99
N LYS A 478 64.29 18.04 23.13
CA LYS A 478 64.36 19.38 23.77
C LYS A 478 65.19 20.38 22.97
#